data_AF-A0A1I1YKK3-F1
#
_entry.id   AF-A0A1I1YKK3-F1
#
_cell.length_a   1.000
_cell.length_b   1.000
_cell.length_c   1.000
_cell.angle_alpha   90.00
_cell.angle_beta   90.00
_cell.angle_gamma   90.00
#
_symmetry.space_group_name_H-M   'P 1'
#
loop_
_entity.id
_entity.type
_entity.pdbx_description
1 polymer ?
#
loop_
_entity_poly.entity_id
_entity_poly.type
_entity_poly.pdbx_seq_one_letter_code
_entity_poly.pdbx_strand_id
1 'polypeptide(L)' 'MKGYLNRGIKLTFLDNSNVIGIYLDYYYFNNVIVIMPHDAGDDTRLLAPLSSIKMIEPWDLEKRDYLDGVDSNLVEE' A
#
# COMPACT_ATOMS: atom_id res chain seq x y z
N MET A 1 -8.34 -10.94 -8.59
CA MET A 1 -7.01 -10.29 -8.43
C MET A 1 -5.92 -11.26 -7.96
N LYS A 2 -5.84 -12.50 -8.47
CA LYS A 2 -4.83 -13.47 -7.99
C LYS A 2 -3.37 -13.10 -8.34
N GLY A 3 -3.16 -12.35 -9.43
CA GLY A 3 -1.82 -11.94 -9.87
C GLY A 3 -1.14 -10.86 -9.02
N TYR A 4 -1.86 -10.26 -8.08
CA TYR A 4 -1.33 -9.21 -7.18
C TYR A 4 -1.03 -9.73 -5.77
N LEU A 5 -1.23 -11.02 -5.51
CA LEU A 5 -0.94 -11.63 -4.21
C LEU A 5 0.51 -11.37 -3.81
N ASN A 6 0.70 -10.84 -2.59
CA ASN A 6 2.00 -10.47 -2.03
C ASN A 6 2.78 -9.45 -2.87
N ARG A 7 2.10 -8.64 -3.68
CA ARG A 7 2.72 -7.52 -4.42
C ARG A 7 2.34 -6.19 -3.78
N GLY A 8 3.24 -5.22 -3.94
CA GLY A 8 2.96 -3.84 -3.57
C GLY A 8 1.84 -3.27 -4.41
N ILE A 9 0.92 -2.58 -3.75
CA ILE A 9 -0.14 -1.81 -4.37
C ILE A 9 -0.29 -0.45 -3.70
N LYS A 10 -0.76 0.52 -4.47
CA LYS A 10 -1.20 1.82 -3.99
C LYS A 10 -2.71 1.88 -4.12
N LEU A 11 -3.37 2.15 -3.00
CA LEU A 11 -4.80 2.45 -2.92
C LEU A 11 -4.97 3.97 -2.87
N THR A 12 -5.80 4.51 -3.76
CA THR A 12 -6.31 5.88 -3.65
C THR A 12 -7.77 5.82 -3.24
N PHE A 13 -8.10 6.47 -2.13
CA PHE A 13 -9.47 6.53 -1.61
C PHE A 13 -10.27 7.67 -2.26
N LEU A 14 -11.58 7.67 -2.04
CA LEU A 14 -12.49 8.70 -2.58
C LEU A 14 -12.16 10.12 -2.10
N ASP A 15 -11.60 10.27 -0.91
CA ASP A 15 -11.11 11.54 -0.36
C ASP A 15 -9.74 11.97 -0.92
N ASN A 16 -9.18 11.19 -1.85
CA ASN A 16 -7.84 11.34 -2.44
C ASN A 16 -6.68 11.07 -1.47
N SER A 17 -6.94 10.54 -0.28
CA SER A 17 -5.89 9.96 0.55
C SER A 17 -5.33 8.70 -0.12
N ASN A 18 -4.07 8.37 0.19
CA ASN A 18 -3.40 7.21 -0.38
C ASN A 18 -2.84 6.32 0.71
N VAL A 19 -2.90 5.00 0.49
CA VAL A 19 -2.19 4.02 1.30
C VAL A 19 -1.40 3.11 0.39
N ILE A 20 -0.12 2.93 0.71
CA ILE A 20 0.77 2.00 0.02
C ILE A 20 0.99 0.80 0.94
N GLY A 21 0.93 -0.40 0.38
CA GLY A 21 1.11 -1.62 1.16
C GLY A 21 1.16 -2.87 0.31
N ILE A 22 1.35 -4.00 0.98
CA ILE A 22 1.33 -5.32 0.35
C ILE A 22 -0.11 -5.80 0.26
N TYR A 23 -0.57 -6.20 -0.92
CA TYR A 23 -1.86 -6.86 -1.09
C TYR A 23 -1.80 -8.28 -0.51
N LEU A 24 -2.67 -8.56 0.46
CA LEU A 24 -2.71 -9.84 1.16
C LEU A 24 -3.87 -10.72 0.70
N ASP A 25 -5.07 -10.16 0.61
CA ASP A 25 -6.27 -10.93 0.28
C ASP A 25 -7.43 -10.05 -0.23
N TYR A 26 -8.48 -10.71 -0.73
CA TYR A 26 -9.74 -10.08 -1.09
C TYR A 26 -10.93 -10.93 -0.63
N TYR A 27 -11.74 -10.36 0.26
CA TYR A 27 -12.95 -10.97 0.77
C TYR A 27 -14.12 -10.71 -0.18
N TYR A 28 -14.37 -11.64 -1.10
CA TYR A 28 -15.42 -11.57 -2.13
C TYR A 28 -16.81 -11.27 -1.56
N PHE A 29 -17.17 -11.84 -0.41
CA PHE A 29 -18.50 -11.66 0.18
C PHE A 29 -18.78 -10.20 0.58
N ASN A 30 -17.76 -9.49 1.07
CA ASN A 30 -17.88 -8.12 1.57
C ASN A 30 -17.32 -7.07 0.61
N ASN A 31 -16.75 -7.49 -0.52
CA ASN A 31 -16.02 -6.63 -1.45
C ASN A 31 -14.90 -5.82 -0.74
N VAL A 32 -14.14 -6.46 0.14
CA VAL A 32 -13.08 -5.83 0.93
C VAL A 32 -11.70 -6.31 0.47
N ILE A 33 -10.81 -5.37 0.19
CA ILE A 33 -9.38 -5.64 -0.03
C ILE A 33 -8.66 -5.60 1.32
N VAL A 34 -7.76 -6.55 1.53
CA VAL A 34 -6.87 -6.62 2.69
C VAL A 34 -5.47 -6.24 2.26
N ILE A 35 -4.91 -5.21 2.88
CA ILE A 35 -3.50 -4.84 2.69
C ILE A 35 -2.77 -4.76 4.02
N MET A 36 -1.45 -4.96 3.98
CA MET A 36 -0.55 -4.59 5.06
C MET A 36 0.06 -3.23 4.70
N PRO A 37 -0.36 -2.12 5.35
CA PRO A 37 0.22 -0.82 5.08
C PRO A 37 1.70 -0.82 5.46
N HIS A 38 2.53 -0.27 4.59
CA HIS A 38 3.97 -0.17 4.84
C HIS A 38 4.28 0.63 6.12
N ASP A 39 3.50 1.69 6.35
CA ASP A 39 3.79 2.68 7.40
C ASP A 39 3.23 2.27 8.79
N ALA A 40 2.53 1.12 8.89
CA ALA A 40 1.79 0.71 10.08
C ALA A 40 2.44 -0.44 10.88
N GLY A 41 3.68 -0.81 10.54
CA GLY A 41 4.38 -1.95 11.12
C GLY A 41 3.79 -3.31 10.71
N ASP A 42 4.59 -4.38 10.86
CA ASP A 42 4.31 -5.71 10.29
C ASP A 42 2.99 -6.36 10.75
N ASP A 43 2.39 -5.93 11.86
CA ASP A 43 1.19 -6.55 12.42
C ASP A 43 -0.13 -5.83 12.09
N THR A 44 -0.07 -4.67 11.42
CA THR A 44 -1.30 -3.92 11.10
C THR A 44 -1.85 -4.32 9.74
N ARG A 45 -3.12 -4.74 9.71
CA ARG A 45 -3.87 -5.00 8.47
C ARG A 45 -4.94 -3.93 8.26
N LEU A 46 -4.94 -3.34 7.08
CA LEU A 46 -6.01 -2.44 6.64
C LEU A 46 -7.04 -3.21 5.83
N LEU A 47 -8.30 -3.09 6.25
CA LEU A 47 -9.46 -3.60 5.54
C LEU A 47 -10.11 -2.44 4.79
N ALA A 48 -9.99 -2.43 3.47
CA ALA A 48 -10.50 -1.36 2.61
C ALA A 48 -11.69 -1.86 1.78
N PRO A 49 -12.93 -1.41 2.05
CA PRO A 49 -14.07 -1.68 1.18
C PRO A 49 -13.82 -1.13 -0.23
N LEU A 50 -14.15 -1.88 -1.27
CA LEU A 50 -14.04 -1.40 -2.65
C LEU A 50 -14.84 -0.12 -2.90
N SER A 51 -15.94 0.08 -2.16
CA SER A 51 -16.76 1.29 -2.24
C SER A 51 -16.04 2.55 -1.76
N SER A 52 -14.99 2.44 -0.94
CA SER A 52 -14.18 3.59 -0.52
C SER A 52 -12.96 3.83 -1.40
N ILE A 53 -12.65 2.90 -2.32
CA ILE A 53 -11.48 2.95 -3.18
C ILE A 53 -11.85 3.60 -4.52
N LYS A 54 -11.13 4.67 -4.86
CA LYS A 54 -11.21 5.35 -6.15
C LYS A 54 -10.36 4.65 -7.21
N MET A 55 -9.16 4.19 -6.83
CA MET A 55 -8.18 3.63 -7.77
C MET A 55 -7.24 2.64 -7.06
N ILE A 56 -6.80 1.62 -7.80
CA ILE A 56 -5.82 0.60 -7.36
C ILE A 56 -4.75 0.51 -8.42
N GLU A 57 -3.48 0.69 -8.02
CA GLU A 57 -2.34 0.66 -8.92
C GLU A 57 -1.24 -0.29 -8.40
N PRO A 58 -0.50 -1.00 -9.26
CA PRO A 58 0.71 -1.69 -8.84
C PRO A 58 1.72 -0.68 -8.26
N TRP A 59 2.35 -1.04 -7.16
CA TRP A 59 3.40 -0.24 -6.54
C TRP A 59 4.66 -1.07 -6.33
N ASP A 60 5.79 -0.53 -6.73
CA ASP A 60 7.09 -1.14 -6.54
C ASP A 60 7.62 -0.75 -5.15
N LEU A 61 7.61 -1.70 -4.22
CA LEU A 61 8.02 -1.46 -2.83
C LEU A 61 9.52 -1.17 -2.73
N GLU A 62 10.33 -1.74 -3.62
CA GLU A 62 11.79 -1.52 -3.64
C GLU A 62 12.13 -0.06 -3.90
N LYS A 63 11.29 0.68 -4.64
CA LYS A 63 11.54 2.10 -4.96
C LYS A 63 11.40 3.05 -3.77
N ARG A 64 10.71 2.68 -2.70
CA ARG A 64 10.50 3.57 -1.55
C ARG A 64 11.64 3.48 -0.54
N ASP A 65 12.23 2.28 -0.35
CA ASP A 65 13.44 2.09 0.46
C ASP A 65 14.61 2.96 -0.04
N TYR A 66 14.69 3.20 -1.36
CA TYR A 66 15.67 4.12 -1.95
C TYR A 66 15.38 5.61 -1.65
N LEU A 67 14.15 6.01 -1.33
CA LEU A 67 13.82 7.41 -1.01
C LEU A 67 13.93 7.67 0.49
N ASP A 68 13.48 6.72 1.32
CA ASP A 68 13.63 6.82 2.79
C ASP A 68 15.09 6.63 3.24
N GLY A 69 15.92 5.96 2.44
CA GLY A 69 17.37 5.81 2.66
C GLY A 69 18.25 6.94 2.13
N VAL A 70 17.71 7.92 1.39
CA VAL A 70 18.49 9.01 0.78
C VAL A 70 18.42 10.32 1.58
N ASP A 71 17.57 10.42 2.60
CA ASP A 71 17.34 11.69 3.32
C ASP A 71 18.09 11.85 4.66
N SER A 72 19.25 11.19 4.84
CA SER A 72 20.04 11.36 6.09
C SER A 72 21.56 11.51 5.95
N ASN A 73 22.10 11.59 4.73
CA ASN A 73 23.52 11.95 4.54
C ASN A 73 23.67 12.78 3.27
N LEU A 74 23.57 14.11 3.38
CA LEU A 74 24.23 15.11 2.53
C LEU A 74 23.66 16.49 2.91
N VAL A 75 24.26 17.17 3.90
CA VAL A 75 24.90 18.49 3.77
C VAL A 75 25.63 18.78 5.09
N GLU A 76 26.86 18.29 5.21
CA GLU A 76 27.90 19.01 5.97
C GLU A 76 29.19 18.92 5.14
N GLU A 77 29.45 19.97 4.37
CA GLU A 77 30.81 20.46 4.07
C GLU A 77 30.85 21.96 4.39
#